data_AF-A0A551Z948-F1
#
_entry.id   AF-A0A551Z948-F1
#
_cell.length_a   1.000
_cell.length_b   1.000
_cell.length_c   1.000
_cell.angle_alpha   90.00
_cell.angle_beta   90.00
_cell.angle_gamma   90.00
#
_symmetry.space_group_name_H-M   'P 1'
#
loop_
_entity.id
_entity.type
_entity.pdbx_description
1 polymer ?
#
loop_
_entity_poly.entity_id
_entity_poly.type
_entity_poly.pdbx_seq_one_letter_code
_entity_poly.pdbx_strand_id
1 'polypeptide(L)'
;MLSQAGGAINAPLAFTRATDSTTTNINTIVTNVFTDANGATAGNQALGMNSAALVRVANTTTTYLIINDGTAGFQSANDLVINLTGLTGTLPALGTIAVNSFFV
;
A
#
# COMPACT_ATOMS: atom_id res chain seq x y z
N MET A 1 -11.95 4.24 -3.02
CA MET A 1 -10.99 5.13 -3.69
C MET A 1 -11.78 6.18 -4.46
N LEU A 2 -11.22 7.36 -4.72
CA LEU A 2 -11.92 8.44 -5.40
C LEU A 2 -11.78 8.25 -6.91
N SER A 3 -12.86 7.93 -7.62
CA SER A 3 -12.80 8.06 -9.07
C SER A 3 -12.82 9.54 -9.39
N GLN A 4 -12.03 9.96 -10.38
CA GLN A 4 -12.02 11.34 -10.87
C GLN A 4 -13.42 11.88 -11.19
N ALA A 5 -14.36 10.97 -11.50
CA ALA A 5 -15.77 11.27 -11.82
C ALA A 5 -16.79 10.93 -10.70
N GLY A 6 -16.35 10.47 -9.51
CA GLY A 6 -17.25 10.10 -8.41
C GLY A 6 -18.11 8.82 -8.63
N GLY A 7 -17.81 8.01 -9.65
CA GLY A 7 -18.34 6.66 -9.83
C GLY A 7 -17.75 5.63 -8.86
N ALA A 8 -18.40 4.46 -8.77
CA ALA A 8 -17.96 3.36 -7.92
C ALA A 8 -16.53 2.93 -8.28
N ILE A 9 -15.66 2.84 -7.27
CA ILE A 9 -14.36 2.18 -7.42
C ILE A 9 -14.45 0.78 -6.84
N ASN A 10 -14.11 -0.21 -7.66
CA ASN A 10 -13.95 -1.58 -7.21
C ASN A 10 -12.84 -1.67 -6.16
N ALA A 11 -12.96 -2.61 -5.23
CA ALA A 11 -11.87 -2.90 -4.32
C ALA A 11 -10.59 -3.27 -5.10
N PRO A 12 -9.39 -3.03 -4.54
CA PRO A 12 -8.14 -3.41 -5.18
C PRO A 12 -8.13 -4.89 -5.59
N LEU A 13 -7.57 -5.20 -6.75
CA LEU A 13 -7.41 -6.57 -7.25
C LEU A 13 -6.49 -7.41 -6.36
N ALA A 14 -5.50 -6.76 -5.77
CA ALA A 14 -4.59 -7.35 -4.80
C ALA A 14 -4.37 -6.38 -3.63
N PHE A 15 -4.21 -6.96 -2.45
CA PHE A 15 -3.81 -6.25 -1.26
C PHE A 15 -2.68 -7.01 -0.57
N THR A 16 -1.63 -6.31 -0.18
CA THR A 16 -0.42 -6.90 0.40
C THR A 16 0.14 -6.03 1.51
N ARG A 17 0.93 -6.62 2.39
CA ARG A 17 1.70 -5.91 3.40
C ARG A 17 3.17 -5.98 3.03
N ALA A 18 3.75 -4.82 2.75
CA ALA A 18 5.18 -4.71 2.46
C ALA A 18 6.00 -4.93 3.74
N THR A 19 7.31 -5.14 3.60
CA THR A 19 8.24 -5.13 4.73
C THR A 19 8.16 -3.80 5.47
N ASP A 20 8.42 -3.80 6.78
CA ASP A 20 8.52 -2.55 7.54
C ASP A 20 9.60 -1.64 6.95
N SER A 21 9.26 -0.38 6.73
CA SER A 21 10.21 0.61 6.23
C SER A 21 11.20 0.97 7.32
N THR A 22 12.49 0.93 7.00
CA THR A 22 13.57 1.43 7.86
C THR A 22 13.80 2.94 7.71
N THR A 23 13.13 3.59 6.77
CA THR A 23 13.19 5.04 6.54
C THR A 23 11.85 5.71 6.87
N THR A 24 11.92 6.99 7.25
CA THR A 24 10.76 7.87 7.49
C THR A 24 10.42 8.76 6.28
N ASN A 25 11.28 8.80 5.25
CA ASN A 25 11.03 9.61 4.06
C ASN A 25 9.91 8.98 3.20
N ILE A 26 8.78 9.67 3.06
CA ILE A 26 7.60 9.13 2.38
C ILE A 26 7.84 8.81 0.90
N ASN A 27 8.64 9.60 0.19
CA ASN A 27 8.94 9.33 -1.21
C ASN A 27 9.72 8.02 -1.36
N THR A 28 10.71 7.80 -0.48
CA THR A 28 11.47 6.53 -0.46
C THR A 28 10.58 5.35 -0.07
N ILE A 29 9.68 5.52 0.90
CA ILE A 29 8.70 4.47 1.28
C ILE A 29 7.87 4.08 0.07
N VAL A 30 7.30 5.06 -0.64
CA VAL A 30 6.47 4.82 -1.82
C VAL A 30 7.27 4.13 -2.92
N THR A 31 8.46 4.61 -3.25
CA THR A 31 9.34 3.97 -4.24
C THR A 31 9.64 2.51 -3.87
N ASN A 32 9.95 2.25 -2.59
CA ASN A 32 10.24 0.90 -2.12
C ASN A 32 9.02 -0.01 -2.24
N VAL A 33 7.83 0.46 -1.85
CA VAL A 33 6.59 -0.33 -1.94
C VAL A 33 6.17 -0.58 -3.39
N PHE A 34 6.36 0.38 -4.29
CA PHE A 34 6.12 0.17 -5.72
C PHE A 34 7.12 -0.82 -6.35
N THR A 35 8.32 -0.93 -5.78
CA THR A 35 9.34 -1.90 -6.22
C THR A 35 9.09 -3.29 -5.62
N ASP A 36 8.70 -3.33 -4.34
CA ASP A 36 8.44 -4.53 -3.58
C ASP A 36 7.29 -4.30 -2.57
N ALA A 37 6.11 -4.80 -2.93
CA ALA A 37 4.90 -4.67 -2.15
C ALA A 37 4.67 -5.87 -1.21
N ASN A 38 5.42 -6.97 -1.37
CA ASN A 38 5.21 -8.21 -0.63
C ASN A 38 6.37 -8.52 0.31
N GLY A 39 6.24 -8.15 1.58
CA GLY A 39 7.31 -8.37 2.55
C GLY A 39 7.51 -9.83 2.97
N ALA A 40 6.68 -10.76 2.53
CA ALA A 40 6.84 -12.19 2.86
C ALA A 40 7.76 -12.92 1.89
N THR A 41 7.97 -12.38 0.70
CA THR A 41 8.80 -12.97 -0.34
C THR A 41 10.05 -12.13 -0.57
N ALA A 42 11.15 -12.78 -0.93
CA ALA A 42 12.38 -12.07 -1.27
C ALA A 42 12.37 -11.64 -2.75
N GLY A 43 13.02 -10.51 -3.04
CA GLY A 43 13.14 -9.95 -4.39
C GLY A 43 12.14 -8.84 -4.65
N ASN A 44 12.08 -8.35 -5.89
CA ASN A 44 11.18 -7.24 -6.25
C ASN A 44 9.81 -7.77 -6.67
N GLN A 45 8.78 -7.55 -5.85
CA GLN A 45 7.39 -7.85 -6.16
C GLN A 45 6.63 -6.55 -6.36
N ALA A 46 6.75 -5.95 -7.55
CA ALA A 46 6.20 -4.62 -7.83
C ALA A 46 4.71 -4.52 -7.51
N LEU A 47 4.29 -3.36 -7.00
CA LEU A 47 2.87 -3.08 -6.75
C LEU A 47 2.13 -3.00 -8.08
N GLY A 48 1.33 -4.04 -8.36
CA GLY A 48 0.56 -4.16 -9.59
C GLY A 48 -0.48 -3.05 -9.76
N MET A 49 -0.97 -2.91 -10.99
CA MET A 49 -2.09 -1.99 -11.29
C MET A 49 -3.33 -2.37 -10.48
N ASN A 50 -4.13 -1.36 -10.11
CA ASN A 50 -5.36 -1.52 -9.33
C ASN A 50 -5.14 -2.33 -8.04
N SER A 51 -3.99 -2.16 -7.39
CA SER A 51 -3.58 -2.91 -6.20
C SER A 51 -3.22 -1.97 -5.06
N ALA A 52 -3.26 -2.47 -3.84
CA ALA A 52 -2.91 -1.72 -2.65
C ALA A 52 -1.84 -2.43 -1.82
N ALA A 53 -1.06 -1.64 -1.10
CA ALA A 53 -0.07 -2.12 -0.15
C ALA A 53 -0.16 -1.36 1.17
N LEU A 54 -0.02 -2.09 2.27
CA LEU A 54 0.12 -1.54 3.60
C LEU A 54 1.59 -1.59 4.00
N VAL A 55 2.12 -0.48 4.51
CA VAL A 55 3.50 -0.41 5.02
C VAL A 55 3.53 0.35 6.33
N ARG A 56 4.32 -0.13 7.29
CA ARG A 56 4.58 0.56 8.55
C ARG A 56 6.05 0.96 8.61
N VAL A 57 6.33 2.12 9.19
CA VAL A 57 7.69 2.50 9.54
C VAL A 57 8.10 1.73 10.80
N ALA A 58 9.22 1.02 10.71
CA ALA A 58 9.73 0.14 11.76
C ALA A 58 9.80 0.87 13.12
N ASN A 59 9.38 0.18 14.18
CA ASN A 59 9.39 0.69 15.56
C ASN A 59 8.51 1.94 15.79
N THR A 60 7.52 2.20 14.93
CA THR A 60 6.58 3.31 15.09
C THR A 60 5.13 2.87 14.82
N THR A 61 4.17 3.77 15.03
CA THR A 61 2.76 3.59 14.61
C THR A 61 2.49 4.19 13.23
N THR A 62 3.47 4.85 12.62
CA THR A 62 3.35 5.47 11.30
C THR A 62 3.11 4.40 10.26
N THR A 63 1.91 4.40 9.69
CA THR A 63 1.44 3.38 8.75
C THR A 63 0.87 4.10 7.54
N TYR A 64 1.18 3.60 6.34
CA TYR A 64 0.64 4.14 5.09
C TYR A 64 -0.10 3.04 4.33
N LEU A 65 -1.26 3.40 3.79
CA LEU A 65 -1.92 2.66 2.73
C LEU A 65 -1.56 3.30 1.40
N ILE A 66 -0.88 2.56 0.55
CA ILE A 66 -0.42 2.99 -0.77
C ILE A 66 -1.25 2.26 -1.81
N ILE A 67 -1.78 2.99 -2.78
CA ILE A 67 -2.66 2.43 -3.81
C ILE A 67 -2.18 2.84 -5.19
N ASN A 68 -2.03 1.84 -6.05
CA ASN A 68 -1.79 2.00 -7.47
C ASN A 68 -3.14 1.96 -8.21
N ASP A 69 -3.54 3.07 -8.82
CA ASP A 69 -4.80 3.25 -9.55
C ASP A 69 -4.59 3.23 -11.08
N GLY A 70 -3.85 2.22 -11.55
CA GLY A 70 -4.00 1.72 -12.93
C GLY A 70 -2.80 1.91 -13.85
N THR A 71 -1.68 2.47 -13.38
CA THR A 71 -0.43 2.50 -14.16
C THR A 71 0.73 1.94 -13.34
N ALA A 72 1.67 1.25 -13.99
CA ALA A 72 2.87 0.79 -13.31
C ALA A 72 3.74 1.97 -12.84
N GLY A 73 4.22 1.89 -11.60
CA GLY A 73 5.00 2.96 -10.97
C GLY A 73 4.11 4.06 -10.38
N PHE A 74 4.65 4.81 -9.41
CA PHE A 74 3.87 5.81 -8.69
C PHE A 74 3.60 7.07 -9.53
N GLN A 75 2.34 7.48 -9.57
CA GLN A 75 1.84 8.65 -10.26
C GLN A 75 0.96 9.47 -9.31
N SER A 76 1.52 10.52 -8.69
CA SER A 76 0.78 11.35 -7.72
C SER A 76 -0.55 11.96 -8.21
N ALA A 77 -0.78 12.02 -9.53
CA ALA A 77 -2.03 12.49 -10.11
C ALA A 77 -3.17 11.45 -10.07
N ASN A 78 -2.83 10.16 -9.98
CA ASN A 78 -3.77 9.03 -10.09
C ASN A 78 -3.71 8.13 -8.84
N ASP A 79 -2.51 7.93 -8.29
CA ASP A 79 -2.25 7.05 -7.16
C ASP A 79 -2.45 7.77 -5.81
N LEU A 80 -2.74 6.97 -4.79
CA LEU A 80 -3.00 7.48 -3.45
C LEU A 80 -1.99 6.98 -2.44
N VAL A 81 -1.60 7.87 -1.52
CA VAL A 81 -0.85 7.55 -0.32
C VAL A 81 -1.63 8.10 0.85
N ILE A 82 -2.19 7.21 1.67
CA ILE A 82 -3.05 7.56 2.79
C ILE A 82 -2.27 7.32 4.08
N ASN A 83 -2.14 8.37 4.88
CA ASN A 83 -1.52 8.28 6.20
C ASN A 83 -2.52 7.70 7.21
N LEU A 84 -2.21 6.51 7.73
CA LEU A 84 -2.95 5.78 8.76
C LEU A 84 -2.19 5.76 10.08
N THR A 85 -1.35 6.77 10.35
CA THR A 85 -0.63 6.90 11.62
C THR A 85 -1.61 6.89 12.79
N GLY A 86 -1.31 6.06 13.78
CA GLY A 86 -2.19 5.87 14.93
C GLY A 86 -3.27 4.80 14.73
N LEU A 87 -3.28 4.09 13.59
CA LEU A 87 -4.10 2.88 13.43
C LEU A 87 -3.83 1.91 14.58
N THR A 88 -4.86 1.61 15.34
CA THR A 88 -4.83 0.70 16.49
C THR A 88 -5.10 -0.74 16.08
N GLY A 89 -4.67 -1.69 16.90
CA GLY A 89 -4.83 -3.13 16.65
C GLY A 89 -3.60 -3.77 16.01
N THR A 90 -3.70 -5.07 15.72
CA THR A 90 -2.61 -5.85 15.13
C THR A 90 -2.62 -5.69 13.62
N LEU A 91 -1.49 -5.26 13.06
CA LEU A 91 -1.30 -5.29 11.61
C LEU A 91 -1.39 -6.74 11.09
N PRO A 92 -1.93 -6.96 9.88
CA PRO A 92 -1.79 -8.24 9.22
C PRO A 92 -0.31 -8.65 9.07
N ALA A 93 -0.09 -9.95 8.88
CA ALA A 93 1.22 -10.50 8.55
C ALA A 93 1.76 -9.92 7.23
N LEU A 94 3.08 -10.02 7.02
CA LEU A 94 3.71 -9.64 5.75
C LEU A 94 3.11 -10.41 4.57
N GLY A 95 3.12 -9.78 3.39
CA GLY A 95 2.64 -10.36 2.14
C GLY A 95 1.14 -10.24 1.90
N THR A 96 0.60 -11.10 1.04
CA THR A 96 -0.80 -11.02 0.58
C THR A 96 -1.79 -11.04 1.75
N ILE A 97 -2.70 -10.08 1.77
CA ILE A 97 -3.80 -9.96 2.73
C ILE A 97 -5.13 -10.05 1.98
N ALA A 98 -6.16 -10.59 2.61
CA ALA A 98 -7.50 -10.58 2.05
C ALA A 98 -8.03 -9.13 1.92
N VAL A 99 -8.43 -8.75 0.71
CA VAL A 99 -8.89 -7.39 0.37
C VAL A 99 -10.04 -6.91 1.27
N ASN A 100 -10.98 -7.80 1.58
CA ASN A 100 -12.11 -7.54 2.47
C ASN A 100 -11.75 -7.30 3.95
N SER A 101 -10.46 -7.32 4.31
CA SER A 101 -9.99 -6.95 5.65
C SER A 101 -9.95 -5.43 5.85
N PHE A 102 -9.92 -4.66 4.76
CA PHE A 102 -9.80 -3.19 4.77
C PHE A 102 -10.78 -2.50 3.82
N PHE A 103 -11.18 -3.16 2.74
CA PHE A 103 -12.07 -2.60 1.73
C PHE A 103 -13.43 -3.30 1.80
N VAL A 104 -14.44 -2.59 2.29
CA VAL A 104 -15.83 -3.05 2.50
C VAL A 104 -16.81 -2.28 1.64
#